data_AF-A0A292GS31-F1
#
_entry.id   AF-A0A292GS31-F1
#
_cell.length_a   1.000
_cell.length_b   1.000
_cell.length_c   1.000
_cell.angle_alpha   90.00
_cell.angle_beta   90.00
_cell.angle_gamma   90.00
#
_symmetry.space_group_name_H-M   'P 1'
#
loop_
_entity.id
_entity.type
_entity.pdbx_description
1 polymer ?
#
loop_
_entity_poly.entity_id
_entity_poly.type
_entity_poly.pdbx_seq_one_letter_code
_entity_poly.pdbx_strand_id
1 'polypeptide(L)'
;MTTLIISYFSSVDKDCLGIPLGSEVLDTTAGSAASGPVATSAPIAQVYSETAHYVTFGDGEPTASTDNAFYLPAGERVLMRTFVAQGQTKKIAAVPA
;
A
#
# COMPACT_ATOMS: atom_id res chain seq x y z
N MET A 1 -18.48 5.37 -1.43
CA MET A 1 -17.53 4.67 -0.54
C MET A 1 -16.29 4.47 -1.35
N THR A 2 -15.16 4.92 -0.83
CA THR A 2 -13.90 4.90 -1.57
C THR A 2 -13.02 3.80 -0.99
N THR A 3 -12.50 2.93 -1.85
CA THR A 3 -11.77 1.72 -1.43
C THR A 3 -10.42 1.65 -2.13
N LEU A 4 -9.36 1.48 -1.34
CA LEU A 4 -8.02 1.17 -1.84
C LEU A 4 -7.81 -0.34 -1.74
N ILE A 5 -7.43 -0.98 -2.84
CA ILE A 5 -7.10 -2.40 -2.88
C ILE A 5 -5.59 -2.54 -2.85
N ILE A 6 -5.08 -3.30 -1.88
CA ILE A 6 -3.66 -3.62 -1.74
C ILE A 6 -3.48 -5.11 -2.00
N SER A 7 -2.56 -5.48 -2.88
CA SER A 7 -2.19 -6.87 -3.16
C SER A 7 -0.72 -7.11 -2.85
N TYR A 8 -0.42 -8.19 -2.13
CA TYR A 8 0.91 -8.53 -1.63
C TYR A 8 1.53 -9.66 -2.45
N PHE A 9 2.81 -9.53 -2.80
CA PHE A 9 3.52 -10.50 -3.62
C PHE A 9 4.90 -10.84 -3.06
N SER A 10 5.33 -12.08 -3.26
CA SER A 10 6.53 -12.68 -2.66
C SER A 10 7.88 -12.31 -3.31
N SER A 11 7.93 -11.35 -4.24
CA SER A 11 8.90 -11.38 -5.36
C SER A 11 10.39 -11.58 -5.00
N VAL A 12 11.07 -12.33 -5.88
CA VAL A 12 12.51 -12.64 -5.84
C VAL A 12 13.29 -11.89 -6.92
N ASP A 13 12.61 -11.20 -7.85
CA ASP A 13 13.23 -10.61 -9.05
C ASP A 13 12.75 -9.19 -9.35
N LYS A 14 13.67 -8.36 -9.85
CA LYS A 14 13.53 -6.90 -9.86
C LYS A 14 12.45 -6.34 -10.79
N ASP A 15 11.68 -7.13 -11.54
CA ASP A 15 10.65 -6.64 -12.49
C ASP A 15 9.40 -7.55 -12.60
N CYS A 16 9.30 -8.61 -11.80
CA CYS A 16 8.18 -9.54 -11.85
C CYS A 16 7.39 -9.54 -10.53
N LEU A 17 6.06 -9.51 -10.62
CA LEU A 17 5.21 -9.87 -9.50
C LEU A 17 5.40 -11.36 -9.22
N GLY A 18 5.77 -11.67 -7.97
CA GLY A 18 5.94 -13.04 -7.51
C GLY A 18 4.60 -13.73 -7.22
N ILE A 19 4.63 -14.73 -6.34
CA ILE A 19 3.43 -15.43 -5.91
C ILE A 19 2.53 -14.46 -5.12
N PRO A 20 1.22 -14.39 -5.40
CA PRO A 20 0.27 -13.64 -4.58
C PRO A 20 0.24 -14.22 -3.17
N LEU A 21 0.49 -13.38 -2.18
CA LEU A 21 0.49 -13.76 -0.76
C LEU A 21 -0.83 -13.40 -0.07
N GLY A 22 -1.56 -12.44 -0.63
CA GLY A 22 -2.85 -12.00 -0.11
C GLY A 22 -3.20 -10.62 -0.62
N SER A 23 -4.36 -10.13 -0.19
CA SER A 23 -4.81 -8.78 -0.46
C SER A 23 -5.63 -8.25 0.71
N GLU A 24 -5.75 -6.93 0.78
CA GLU A 24 -6.66 -6.26 1.70
C GLU A 24 -7.34 -5.08 1.01
N VAL A 25 -8.48 -4.66 1.58
CA VAL A 25 -9.24 -3.50 1.13
C VAL A 25 -9.27 -2.49 2.27
N LEU A 26 -8.92 -1.25 1.98
CA LEU A 26 -8.96 -0.13 2.90
C LEU A 26 -10.09 0.81 2.54
N ASP A 27 -10.99 1.04 3.48
CA ASP A 27 -12.11 1.96 3.33
C ASP A 27 -11.71 3.37 3.78
N THR A 28 -11.67 4.33 2.86
CA THR A 28 -11.10 5.66 3.09
C THR A 28 -12.17 6.75 3.25
N THR A 29 -13.37 6.42 3.75
CA THR A 29 -14.59 7.24 3.56
C THR A 29 -14.58 8.70 4.07
N ALA A 30 -13.73 9.08 5.02
CA ALA A 30 -13.58 10.49 5.44
C ALA A 30 -12.26 10.80 6.18
N GLY A 31 -11.33 9.86 6.23
CA GLY A 31 -10.14 9.95 7.07
C GLY A 31 -9.03 9.01 6.61
N SER A 32 -7.92 9.03 7.34
CA SER A 32 -6.80 8.15 7.07
C SER A 32 -7.17 6.71 7.43
N ALA A 33 -7.00 5.80 6.47
CA ALA A 33 -7.06 4.37 6.69
C ALA A 33 -5.65 3.80 6.61
N ALA A 34 -5.31 2.86 7.49
CA ALA A 34 -4.02 2.19 7.51
C ALA A 34 -4.22 0.68 7.39
N SER A 35 -3.34 0.06 6.62
CA SER A 35 -3.29 -1.37 6.38
C SER A 35 -2.98 -2.14 7.65
N GLY A 36 -3.26 -3.44 7.57
CA GLY A 36 -2.63 -4.39 8.47
C GLY A 36 -1.10 -4.37 8.35
N PRO A 37 -0.41 -5.05 9.29
CA PRO A 37 1.02 -5.30 9.19
C PRO A 37 1.36 -6.01 7.87
N VAL A 38 2.15 -5.36 6.99
CA VAL A 38 2.66 -5.99 5.77
C VAL A 38 3.69 -7.05 6.16
N ALA A 39 3.47 -8.29 5.74
CA ALA A 39 4.37 -9.41 6.05
C ALA A 39 5.77 -9.17 5.48
N THR A 40 6.81 -9.54 6.22
CA THR A 40 8.22 -9.45 5.77
C THR A 40 8.50 -10.32 4.54
N SER A 41 7.67 -11.35 4.32
CA SER A 41 7.69 -12.20 3.12
C SER A 41 7.06 -11.56 1.89
N ALA A 42 6.45 -10.37 2.01
CA ALA A 42 5.83 -9.61 0.93
C ALA A 42 6.67 -8.39 0.51
N PRO A 43 7.79 -8.59 -0.23
CA PRO A 43 8.67 -7.50 -0.67
C PRO A 43 8.04 -6.59 -1.74
N ILE A 44 6.84 -6.89 -2.23
CA ILE A 44 6.12 -6.03 -3.17
C ILE A 44 4.66 -5.88 -2.73
N ALA A 45 4.15 -4.65 -2.75
CA ALA A 45 2.74 -4.33 -2.64
C ALA A 45 2.27 -3.59 -3.90
N GLN A 46 1.17 -4.03 -4.49
CA GLN A 46 0.47 -3.31 -5.55
C GLN A 46 -0.73 -2.60 -4.96
N VAL A 47 -0.89 -1.32 -5.28
CA VAL A 47 -1.99 -0.49 -4.79
C VAL A 47 -2.82 -0.01 -5.97
N TYR A 48 -4.14 -0.14 -5.85
CA TYR A 48 -5.12 0.25 -6.85
C TYR A 48 -6.35 0.89 -6.21
N SER A 49 -6.97 1.85 -6.89
CA SER A 49 -8.29 2.38 -6.52
C SER A 49 -9.00 2.97 -7.74
N GLU A 50 -10.33 2.88 -7.77
CA GLU A 50 -11.16 3.53 -8.78
C GLU A 50 -11.26 5.06 -8.60
N THR A 51 -10.90 5.56 -7.42
CA THR A 51 -10.79 7.01 -7.17
C THR A 51 -9.37 7.40 -6.78
N ALA A 52 -9.06 8.69 -6.90
CA ALA A 52 -7.78 9.22 -6.48
C ALA A 52 -7.57 9.15 -4.95
N HIS A 53 -6.32 8.95 -4.55
CA HIS A 53 -5.88 8.89 -3.16
C HIS A 53 -4.50 9.52 -2.98
N TYR A 54 -4.24 9.97 -1.75
CA TYR A 54 -2.89 10.16 -1.26
C TYR A 54 -2.48 8.94 -0.46
N VAL A 55 -1.34 8.33 -0.81
CA VAL A 55 -0.87 7.08 -0.20
C VAL A 55 0.53 7.26 0.38
N THR A 56 0.73 6.71 1.57
CA THR A 56 2.01 6.69 2.31
C THR A 56 2.39 5.26 2.64
N PHE A 57 3.69 5.02 2.73
CA PHE A 57 4.25 3.73 3.14
C PHE A 57 5.41 3.98 4.09
N GLY A 58 5.46 3.24 5.20
CA GLY A 58 6.48 3.46 6.22
C GLY A 58 6.56 2.36 7.26
N ASP A 59 7.52 2.51 8.17
CA ASP A 59 7.63 1.71 9.39
C ASP A 59 6.58 2.16 10.42
N GLY A 60 5.95 1.19 11.09
CA GLY A 60 4.94 1.50 12.11
C GLY A 60 3.60 1.89 11.50
N GLU A 61 2.92 2.89 12.06
CA GLU A 61 1.66 3.44 11.55
C GLU A 61 1.93 4.72 10.75
N PRO A 62 2.14 4.64 9.43
CA PRO A 62 2.27 5.84 8.60
C PRO A 62 0.95 6.60 8.60
N THR A 63 1.02 7.93 8.58
CA THR A 63 -0.16 8.79 8.42
C THR A 63 -0.27 9.23 6.97
N ALA A 64 -1.38 8.91 6.31
CA ALA A 64 -1.64 9.48 4.99
C ALA A 64 -2.08 10.94 5.14
N SER A 65 -1.12 11.83 4.97
CA SER A 65 -1.30 13.27 4.78
C SER A 65 -0.92 13.64 3.35
N THR A 66 -1.57 14.64 2.77
CA THR A 66 -1.25 15.19 1.44
C THR A 66 0.22 15.60 1.31
N ASP A 67 0.86 15.99 2.41
CA ASP A 67 2.21 16.58 2.39
C ASP A 67 3.33 15.52 2.35
N ASN A 68 3.06 14.31 2.83
CA ASN A 68 4.05 13.22 2.93
C ASN A 68 3.68 11.98 2.10
N ALA A 69 2.62 12.07 1.30
CA ALA A 69 2.12 11.00 0.47
C ALA A 69 2.48 11.22 -1.01
N PHE A 70 2.47 10.13 -1.78
CA PHE A 70 2.39 10.24 -3.23
C PHE A 70 0.91 10.19 -3.65
N TYR A 71 0.61 10.86 -4.76
CA TYR A 71 -0.71 10.85 -5.37
C TYR A 71 -0.89 9.60 -6.24
N LEU A 72 -1.94 8.84 -5.96
CA LEU A 72 -2.45 7.75 -6.80
C LEU A 72 -3.65 8.28 -7.59
N PRO A 73 -3.56 8.42 -8.92
CA PRO A 73 -4.71 8.79 -9.74
C PRO A 73 -5.80 7.71 -9.75
N ALA A 74 -7.03 8.13 -10.02
CA ALA A 74 -8.16 7.23 -10.20
C ALA A 74 -7.89 6.23 -11.34
N GLY A 75 -8.10 4.93 -11.07
CA GLY A 75 -7.95 3.85 -12.04
C GLY A 75 -6.51 3.39 -12.28
N GLU A 76 -5.52 4.01 -11.64
CA GLU A 76 -4.11 3.65 -11.80
C GLU A 76 -3.64 2.59 -10.81
N ARG A 77 -2.58 1.87 -11.19
CA ARG A 77 -1.92 0.87 -10.34
C ARG A 77 -0.50 1.31 -10.04
N VAL A 78 -0.15 1.37 -8.76
CA VAL A 78 1.22 1.69 -8.32
C VAL A 78 1.84 0.49 -7.64
N LEU A 79 3.10 0.19 -8.01
CA LEU A 79 3.90 -0.86 -7.39
C LEU A 79 4.86 -0.25 -6.37
N MET A 80 4.78 -0.74 -5.14
CA MET A 80 5.68 -0.41 -4.05
C MET A 80 6.62 -1.58 -3.80
N ARG A 81 7.92 -1.31 -3.70
CA ARG A 81 8.91 -2.30 -3.27
C ARG A 81 9.18 -2.12 -1.78
N THR A 82 8.70 -3.08 -1.01
CA THR A 82 8.91 -3.23 0.42
C THR A 82 10.33 -3.74 0.64
N PHE A 83 11.30 -2.86 0.88
CA PHE A 83 12.63 -3.32 1.28
C PHE A 83 12.55 -4.05 2.63
N VAL A 84 13.06 -5.28 2.65
CA VAL A 84 13.03 -6.20 3.80
C VAL A 84 13.97 -5.68 4.89
N ALA A 85 13.50 -4.74 5.71
CA ALA A 85 14.17 -4.43 6.97
C ALA A 85 13.80 -5.53 7.97
N GLN A 86 14.78 -6.37 8.32
CA GLN A 86 14.60 -7.47 9.27
C GLN A 86 13.97 -6.95 10.57
N GLY A 87 12.77 -7.43 10.89
CA GLY A 87 12.12 -7.19 12.18
C GLY A 87 11.20 -5.97 12.30
N GLN A 88 10.93 -5.22 11.21
CA GLN A 88 9.96 -4.12 11.25
C GLN A 88 8.70 -4.41 10.42
N THR A 89 7.55 -4.17 11.04
CA THR A 89 6.25 -4.20 10.38
C THR A 89 6.08 -2.93 9.56
N LYS A 90 6.01 -3.08 8.24
CA LYS A 90 5.64 -1.99 7.34
C LYS A 90 4.13 -1.89 7.22
N LYS A 91 3.62 -0.70 6.95
CA LYS A 91 2.20 -0.48 6.67
C LYS A 91 2.02 0.52 5.53
N ILE A 92 0.83 0.52 4.94
CA ILE A 92 0.38 1.46 3.93
C ILE A 92 -0.78 2.24 4.53
N ALA A 93 -0.74 3.56 4.45
CA ALA A 93 -1.88 4.39 4.79
C ALA A 93 -2.37 5.17 3.57
N ALA A 94 -3.67 5.46 3.53
CA ALA A 94 -4.27 6.27 2.49
C ALA A 94 -5.37 7.20 3.01
N VAL A 95 -5.50 8.36 2.36
CA VAL A 95 -6.67 9.25 2.47
C VAL A 95 -7.22 9.49 1.07
N PRO A 96 -8.54 9.75 0.92
CA PRO A 96 -9.08 10.23 -0.35
C PRO A 96 -8.36 11.49 -0.78
N ALA A 97 -8.14 11.64 -2.09
CA ALA A 97 -7.62 12.87 -2.64
C ALA A 97 -8.69 13.96 -2.80
#